data_AF-A0A9P8TS68-F1
#
_entry.id   AF-A0A9P8TS68-F1
#
_cell.length_a   1.000
_cell.length_b   1.000
_cell.length_c   1.000
_cell.angle_alpha   90.00
_cell.angle_beta   90.00
_cell.angle_gamma   90.00
#
_symmetry.space_group_name_H-M   'P 1'
#
loop_
_entity.id
_entity.type
_entity.pdbx_description
1 polymer ?
#
loop_
_entity_poly.entity_id
_entity_poly.type
_entity_poly.pdbx_seq_one_letter_code
_entity_poly.pdbx_strand_id
1 'polypeptide(L)' 'MDGDISTLQSRIPNINKNSEVVVLCRYGNDSQLATRMLKDEFGITNVKDVAGGFFKYIDDVDQSIPKY' A
#
# COMPACT_ATOMS: atom_id res chain seq x y z
N MET A 1 -15.65 -9.14 6.90
CA MET A 1 -16.05 -9.19 5.49
C MET A 1 -14.85 -9.75 4.77
N ASP A 2 -15.00 -10.80 3.98
CA ASP A 2 -13.88 -11.34 3.19
C ASP A 2 -13.77 -10.53 1.90
N GLY A 3 -12.59 -10.01 1.60
CA GLY A 3 -12.34 -9.15 0.45
C GLY A 3 -12.33 -9.96 -0.85
N ASP A 4 -13.11 -9.54 -1.85
CA ASP A 4 -13.12 -10.20 -3.16
C ASP A 4 -12.01 -9.67 -4.08
N ILE A 5 -11.07 -10.54 -4.43
CA ILE A 5 -9.95 -10.22 -5.33
C ILE A 5 -10.43 -9.76 -6.72
N SER A 6 -11.58 -10.23 -7.19
CA SER A 6 -12.13 -9.85 -8.50
C SER A 6 -12.48 -8.36 -8.53
N THR A 7 -13.01 -7.86 -7.41
CA THR A 7 -13.31 -6.44 -7.21
C THR A 7 -12.02 -5.60 -7.24
N LEU A 8 -10.94 -6.05 -6.58
CA LEU A 8 -9.62 -5.40 -6.69
C LEU A 8 -9.09 -5.41 -8.12
N GLN A 9 -9.19 -6.55 -8.82
CA GLN A 9 -8.72 -6.70 -10.20
C GLN A 9 -9.47 -5.80 -11.19
N SER A 10 -10.72 -5.44 -10.91
CA SER A 10 -11.45 -4.46 -11.71
C SER A 10 -10.82 -3.05 -11.71
N ARG A 11 -10.02 -2.74 -10.69
CA ARG A 11 -9.31 -1.47 -10.52
C ARG A 11 -7.81 -1.61 -10.76
N ILE A 12 -7.24 -2.76 -10.44
CA ILE A 12 -5.82 -3.08 -10.54
C ILE A 12 -5.67 -4.43 -11.28
N PRO A 13 -5.75 -4.45 -12.63
CA PRO A 13 -5.92 -5.69 -13.40
C PRO A 13 -4.85 -6.77 -13.18
N ASN A 14 -3.61 -6.36 -12.85
CA ASN A 14 -2.49 -7.28 -12.70
C ASN A 14 -2.25 -7.75 -11.26
N ILE A 15 -3.10 -7.33 -10.30
CA ILE A 15 -2.95 -7.74 -8.91
C ILE A 15 -3.41 -9.18 -8.71
N ASN A 16 -2.62 -9.94 -7.96
CA ASN A 16 -2.93 -11.30 -7.58
C ASN A 16 -2.29 -11.63 -6.23
N LYS A 17 -2.57 -12.82 -5.68
CA LYS A 17 -2.10 -13.23 -4.34
C LYS A 17 -0.57 -13.31 -4.20
N ASN A 18 0.15 -13.45 -5.32
CA ASN A 18 1.60 -13.54 -5.36
C ASN A 18 2.28 -12.20 -5.70
N SER A 19 1.50 -11.13 -5.89
CA SER A 19 2.05 -9.80 -6.15
C SER A 19 2.91 -9.31 -4.98
N GLU A 20 4.08 -8.73 -5.28
CA GLU A 20 4.77 -7.86 -4.34
C GLU A 20 4.16 -6.46 -4.42
N VAL A 21 3.64 -5.96 -3.30
CA VAL A 21 2.92 -4.70 -3.24
C VAL A 21 3.54 -3.81 -2.17
N VAL A 22 3.86 -2.57 -2.55
CA VAL A 22 4.23 -1.51 -1.61
C VAL A 22 3.12 -0.47 -1.59
N VAL A 23 2.59 -0.20 -0.40
CA VAL A 23 1.50 0.77 -0.20
C VAL A 23 2.08 2.04 0.42
N LEU A 24 1.69 3.19 -0.13
CA LEU A 24 2.17 4.49 0.29
C LEU A 24 0.99 5.43 0.51
N CYS A 25 0.93 6.09 1.67
CA CYS A 25 0.08 7.25 1.90
C CYS A 25 0.92 8.43 2.40
N ARG A 26 0.29 9.55 2.78
CA ARG A 26 1.01 10.78 3.15
C ARG A 26 1.91 10.61 4.38
N TYR A 27 1.38 10.00 5.45
CA TYR A 27 2.05 9.88 6.76
C TYR A 27 2.22 8.44 7.27
N GLY A 28 1.80 7.43 6.49
CA GLY A 28 1.90 6.01 6.85
C GLY A 28 0.64 5.40 7.48
N ASN A 29 -0.26 6.21 8.05
CA ASN A 29 -1.44 5.72 8.78
C ASN A 29 -2.39 4.88 7.89
N ASP A 30 -2.84 5.46 6.77
CA ASP A 30 -3.78 4.77 5.88
C ASP A 30 -3.12 3.60 5.13
N SER A 31 -1.84 3.72 4.79
CA SER A 31 -1.11 2.64 4.11
C SER A 31 -0.94 1.42 5.01
N GLN A 32 -0.83 1.62 6.33
CA GLN A 32 -0.79 0.53 7.29
C GLN A 32 -2.13 -0.22 7.34
N LEU A 33 -3.25 0.51 7.38
CA LEU A 33 -4.60 -0.08 7.33
C LEU A 33 -4.83 -0.84 6.01
N ALA A 34 -4.49 -0.22 4.89
CA ALA A 34 -4.62 -0.85 3.58
C ALA A 34 -3.73 -2.10 3.44
N THR A 35 -2.51 -2.07 3.96
CA THR A 35 -1.62 -3.24 4.00
C THR A 35 -2.24 -4.40 4.76
N ARG A 36 -2.87 -4.11 5.90
CA ARG A 36 -3.57 -5.11 6.68
C ARG A 36 -4.77 -5.68 5.91
N MET A 37 -5.60 -4.83 5.29
CA MET A 37 -6.73 -5.30 4.49
C MET A 37 -6.28 -6.19 3.33
N LEU A 38 -5.24 -5.78 2.57
CA LEU A 38 -4.73 -6.57 1.44
C LEU A 38 -4.22 -7.95 1.88
N LYS A 39 -3.65 -8.05 3.08
CA LYS A 39 -3.22 -9.32 3.68
C LYS A 39 -4.40 -10.15 4.20
N ASP A 40 -5.15 -9.57 5.13
CA ASP A 40 -6.14 -10.27 5.95
C ASP A 40 -7.41 -10.59 5.15
N GLU A 41 -7.86 -9.67 4.29
CA GLU A 41 -9.13 -9.78 3.57
C GLU A 41 -8.95 -10.29 2.14
N PHE A 42 -7.87 -9.89 1.44
CA PHE A 42 -7.66 -10.24 0.02
C PHE A 42 -6.59 -11.34 -0.18
N GLY A 43 -5.89 -11.75 0.87
CA GLY A 43 -4.94 -12.85 0.84
C GLY A 43 -3.67 -12.58 0.03
N ILE A 44 -3.28 -11.32 -0.16
CA ILE A 44 -2.01 -10.94 -0.78
C ILE A 44 -0.95 -10.91 0.31
N THR A 45 -0.01 -11.85 0.29
CA THR A 45 0.89 -12.08 1.43
C THR A 45 2.09 -11.14 1.45
N ASN A 46 2.63 -10.79 0.28
CA ASN A 46 3.80 -9.92 0.14
C ASN A 46 3.41 -8.44 -0.01
N VAL A 47 2.85 -7.87 1.05
CA VAL A 47 2.46 -6.45 1.11
C VAL A 47 3.24 -5.74 2.21
N LYS A 48 3.79 -4.57 1.89
CA LYS A 48 4.54 -3.71 2.83
C LYS A 48 4.03 -2.28 2.71
N ASP A 49 4.02 -1.53 3.80
CA ASP A 49 3.83 -0.08 3.78
C ASP A 49 5.15 0.67 4.01
N VAL A 50 5.20 1.93 3.58
CA VAL A 50 6.32 2.83 3.88
C VAL A 50 6.08 3.49 5.23
N ALA A 51 6.92 3.14 6.21
CA ALA A 51 6.87 3.74 7.54
C ALA A 51 7.06 5.27 7.46
N GLY A 52 6.14 6.03 8.07
CA GLY A 52 6.10 7.49 7.99
C GLY A 52 5.60 8.07 6.66
N GLY A 53 5.22 7.20 5.72
CA GLY A 53 4.62 7.57 4.44
C GLY A 53 5.53 8.40 3.53
N PHE A 54 4.89 9.07 2.57
CA PHE A 54 5.59 9.85 1.56
C PHE A 54 6.37 11.02 2.17
N PHE A 55 5.87 11.63 3.24
CA PHE A 55 6.57 12.74 3.88
C PHE A 55 7.91 12.33 4.49
N LYS A 56 7.97 11.14 5.11
CA LYS A 56 9.23 10.60 5.64
C LYS A 56 10.17 10.19 4.52
N TYR A 57 9.64 9.65 3.42
CA TYR A 57 10.43 9.40 2.21
C TYR A 57 11.08 10.69 1.68
N ILE A 58 10.34 11.81 1.63
CA ILE A 58 10.90 13.11 1.22
C ILE A 58 12.01 13.55 2.18
N ASP A 59 11.82 13.41 3.49
CA ASP A 59 12.84 13.80 4.48
C ASP A 59 14.12 12.98 4.37
N ASP A 60 13.97 11.66 4.24
CA ASP A 60 15.08 10.71 4.39
C ASP A 60 15.74 10.35 3.04
N VAL A 61 15.04 10.49 1.91
CA VAL A 61 15.47 9.99 0.60
C VAL A 61 15.58 11.09 -0.45
N ASP A 62 14.53 11.88 -0.68
CA ASP A 62 14.52 12.90 -1.74
C ASP A 62 13.86 14.21 -1.29
N GLN A 63 14.72 15.09 -0.75
CA GLN A 63 14.33 16.42 -0.27
C GLN A 63 14.03 17.42 -1.39
N SER A 64 14.23 17.05 -2.67
CA SER A 64 13.86 17.91 -3.80
C SER A 64 12.35 17.94 -4.04
N ILE A 65 11.62 16.95 -3.53
CA ILE A 65 10.18 16.83 -3.66
C ILE A 65 9.49 17.80 -2.67
N PRO A 66 8.60 18.69 -3.12
CA PRO A 66 7.88 19.58 -2.22
C PRO A 66 6.82 18.85 -1.39
N LYS A 67 6.69 19.25 -0.13
CA LYS A 67 5.63 18.80 0.78
C LYS A 67 4.43 19.74 0.71
N TYR A 68 3.25 19.17 0.47
CA TYR A 68 1.95 19.83 0.54
C TYR A 68 1.03 19.04 1.44
#